data_AF-A0A963UD94-F1
#
_entry.id   AF-A0A963UD94-F1
#
_cell.length_a   1.000
_cell.length_b   1.000
_cell.length_c   1.000
_cell.angle_alpha   90.00
_cell.angle_beta   90.00
_cell.angle_gamma   90.00
#
_symmetry.space_group_name_H-M   'P 1'
#
loop_
_entity.id
_entity.type
_entity.pdbx_description
1 polymer ?
#
loop_
_entity_poly.entity_id
_entity_poly.type
_entity_poly.pdbx_seq_one_letter_code
_entity_poly.pdbx_strand_id
1 'polypeptide(L)'
;MSFLTNRVKRDFLETCARIEHGTLRLRTPEGEVYDFGSGHPAAEMLIRDWSVVTAIASRGDVGLGETYVAGLWDTHSIESLAEVALRNYDRFAGYAYAGFWVGLKFRFVDRLMRANSLRGASR
;
A
#
# COMPACT_ATOMS: atom_id res chain seq x y z
N MET A 1 6.64 18.00 4.47
CA MET A 1 6.01 16.76 3.94
C MET A 1 6.01 15.71 5.05
N SER A 2 4.87 15.06 5.26
CA SER A 2 4.40 14.51 6.53
C SER A 2 5.20 13.30 7.02
N PHE A 3 5.53 13.25 8.32
CA PHE A 3 6.15 12.08 8.98
C PHE A 3 5.41 10.76 8.72
N LEU A 4 4.10 10.84 8.48
CA LEU A 4 3.25 9.69 8.15
C LEU A 4 3.69 9.02 6.83
N THR A 5 4.03 9.82 5.82
CA THR A 5 4.45 9.36 4.49
C THR A 5 5.76 8.60 4.56
N ASN A 6 6.71 9.06 5.36
CA ASN A 6 8.02 8.40 5.53
C ASN A 6 7.90 7.02 6.20
N ARG A 7 7.00 6.88 7.16
CA ARG A 7 6.76 5.58 7.80
C ARG A 7 6.09 4.61 6.82
N VAL A 8 5.04 5.06 6.14
CA VAL A 8 4.30 4.26 5.14
C VAL A 8 5.23 3.79 4.01
N LYS A 9 6.06 4.71 3.49
CA LYS A 9 7.10 4.39 2.50
C LYS A 9 8.04 3.30 3.02
N ARG A 10 8.61 3.48 4.22
CA ARG A 10 9.54 2.51 4.82
C ARG A 10 8.91 1.13 4.95
N ASP A 11 7.73 1.04 5.56
CA ASP A 11 7.04 -0.23 5.82
C ASP A 11 6.72 -0.96 4.50
N PHE A 12 6.37 -0.20 3.45
CA PHE A 12 6.13 -0.75 2.12
C PHE A 12 7.41 -1.27 1.46
N LEU A 13 8.49 -0.47 1.45
CA LEU A 13 9.77 -0.88 0.88
C LEU A 13 10.36 -2.10 1.60
N GLU A 14 10.26 -2.16 2.93
CA GLU A 14 10.67 -3.33 3.72
C GLU A 14 9.85 -4.58 3.39
N THR A 15 8.59 -4.41 3.01
CA THR A 15 7.74 -5.52 2.55
C THR A 15 8.16 -5.98 1.16
N CYS A 16 8.39 -5.06 0.21
CA CYS A 16 8.89 -5.38 -1.13
C CYS A 16 10.28 -6.02 -1.10
N ALA A 17 11.13 -5.66 -0.13
CA ALA A 17 12.45 -6.27 0.05
C ALA A 17 12.41 -7.79 0.37
N ARG A 18 11.24 -8.33 0.71
CA ARG A 18 11.04 -9.77 0.96
C ARG A 18 10.64 -10.56 -0.28
N ILE A 19 10.61 -9.94 -1.46
CA ILE A 19 10.34 -10.63 -2.73
C ILE A 19 11.49 -11.59 -3.03
N GLU A 20 11.18 -12.88 -3.13
CA GLU A 20 12.12 -13.95 -3.50
C GLU A 20 11.84 -14.50 -4.90
N HIS A 21 10.58 -14.50 -5.33
CA HIS A 21 10.15 -15.08 -6.60
C HIS A 21 9.73 -14.00 -7.60
N GLY A 22 10.57 -13.76 -8.61
CA GLY A 22 10.36 -12.72 -9.62
C GLY A 22 11.00 -11.40 -9.23
N THR A 23 10.81 -10.40 -10.08
CA THR A 23 11.38 -9.06 -9.94
C THR A 23 10.28 -8.02 -9.87
N LEU A 24 10.41 -7.05 -8.98
CA LEU A 24 9.54 -5.87 -8.91
C LEU A 24 10.37 -4.59 -9.01
N ARG A 25 10.14 -3.81 -10.06
CA ARG A 25 10.61 -2.43 -10.18
C ARG A 25 9.54 -1.48 -9.62
N LEU A 26 9.86 -0.76 -8.56
CA LEU A 26 9.00 0.22 -7.95
C LEU A 26 9.49 1.63 -8.25
N ARG A 27 8.61 2.49 -8.77
CA ARG A 27 8.84 3.93 -8.88
C ARG A 27 7.98 4.67 -7.86
N THR A 28 8.59 5.56 -7.09
CA THR A 28 7.89 6.30 -6.03
C THR A 28 7.40 7.67 -6.51
N PRO A 29 6.47 8.31 -5.78
CA PRO A 29 6.01 9.67 -6.08
C PRO A 29 7.14 10.70 -6.10
N GLU A 30 8.19 10.44 -5.32
CA GLU A 30 9.37 11.30 -5.22
C GLU A 30 10.33 11.14 -6.41
N GLY A 31 10.06 10.19 -7.32
CA GLY A 31 10.91 9.89 -8.48
C GLY A 31 12.03 8.90 -8.21
N GLU A 32 12.06 8.27 -7.02
CA GLU A 32 13.03 7.23 -6.71
C GLU A 32 12.62 5.91 -7.36
N VAL A 33 13.63 5.10 -7.71
CA VAL A 33 13.44 3.78 -8.32
C VAL A 33 14.10 2.73 -7.44
N TYR A 34 13.35 1.68 -7.12
CA TYR A 34 13.78 0.56 -6.32
C TYR A 34 13.55 -0.73 -7.11
N ASP A 35 14.54 -1.61 -7.16
CA ASP A 35 14.44 -2.92 -7.77
C ASP A 35 14.51 -3.99 -6.66
N PHE A 36 13.53 -4.89 -6.65
CA PHE A 36 13.39 -5.95 -5.65
C PHE A 36 13.33 -7.33 -6.28
N GLY A 37 13.84 -8.34 -5.58
CA GLY A 37 13.83 -9.72 -6.04
C GLY A 37 14.79 -9.98 -7.21
N SER A 38 14.58 -11.10 -7.90
CA SER A 38 15.35 -11.47 -9.08
C SER A 38 14.60 -12.50 -9.93
N GLY A 39 14.93 -12.56 -11.22
CA GLY A 39 14.36 -13.53 -12.16
C GLY A 39 12.98 -13.12 -12.70
N HIS A 40 12.20 -14.11 -13.14
CA HIS A 40 10.90 -13.91 -13.79
C HIS A 40 9.76 -14.47 -12.92
N PRO A 41 8.56 -13.88 -12.97
CA PRO A 41 8.14 -12.74 -13.81
C PRO A 41 8.75 -11.39 -13.37
N ALA A 42 8.86 -10.45 -14.31
CA ALA A 42 9.30 -9.09 -14.05
C ALA A 42 8.08 -8.14 -14.08
N ALA A 43 7.84 -7.44 -12.98
CA ALA A 43 6.75 -6.51 -12.83
C ALA A 43 7.26 -5.10 -12.54
N GLU A 44 6.47 -4.11 -12.91
CA GLU A 44 6.73 -2.70 -12.61
C GLU A 44 5.51 -2.07 -11.95
N MET A 45 5.72 -1.31 -10.87
CA MET A 45 4.68 -0.56 -10.18
C MET A 45 5.12 0.90 -10.05
N LEU A 46 4.28 1.81 -10.53
CA LEU A 46 4.45 3.25 -10.36
C LEU A 46 3.48 3.73 -9.29
N ILE A 47 3.98 4.20 -8.16
CA ILE A 47 3.17 4.85 -7.13
C ILE A 47 3.20 6.35 -7.39
N ARG A 48 2.02 6.96 -7.55
CA ARG A 48 1.85 8.41 -7.67
C ARG A 48 1.50 9.04 -6.32
N ASP A 49 0.89 8.28 -5.41
CA ASP A 49 0.57 8.73 -4.06
C ASP A 49 0.66 7.58 -3.03
N TRP A 50 1.27 7.83 -1.87
CA TRP A 50 1.43 6.82 -0.81
C TRP A 50 0.13 6.42 -0.09
N SER A 51 -0.97 7.13 -0.33
CA SER A 51 -2.32 6.74 0.12
C SER A 51 -2.73 5.35 -0.39
N VAL A 52 -2.15 4.86 -1.49
CA VAL A 52 -2.30 3.48 -1.99
C VAL A 52 -1.99 2.45 -0.89
N VAL A 53 -0.87 2.62 -0.20
CA VAL A 53 -0.43 1.70 0.85
C VAL A 53 -1.40 1.71 2.04
N THR A 54 -1.94 2.88 2.37
CA THR A 54 -2.95 3.01 3.43
C THR A 54 -4.29 2.41 3.03
N ALA A 55 -4.68 2.54 1.75
CA ALA A 55 -5.88 1.91 1.21
C ALA A 55 -5.77 0.39 1.20
N ILE A 56 -4.62 -0.17 0.79
CA ILE A 56 -4.36 -1.61 0.85
C ILE A 56 -4.41 -2.11 2.29
N ALA A 57 -3.77 -1.42 3.23
CA ALA A 57 -3.77 -1.83 4.63
C ALA A 57 -5.17 -1.80 5.29
N SER A 58 -6.08 -0.94 4.80
CA SER A 58 -7.42 -0.74 5.37
C SER A 58 -8.53 -1.53 4.67
N ARG A 59 -8.41 -1.74 3.36
CA ARG A 59 -9.43 -2.36 2.51
C ARG A 59 -8.94 -3.59 1.74
N GLY A 60 -7.68 -3.98 1.89
CA GLY A 60 -7.11 -5.14 1.20
C GLY A 60 -7.02 -4.95 -0.31
N ASP A 61 -7.36 -6.01 -1.04
CA ASP A 61 -7.46 -6.06 -2.50
C ASP A 61 -8.45 -5.05 -3.09
N VAL A 62 -9.55 -4.77 -2.40
CA VAL A 62 -10.50 -3.71 -2.80
C VAL A 62 -9.80 -2.35 -2.81
N GLY A 63 -8.99 -2.05 -1.78
CA GLY A 63 -8.22 -0.81 -1.72
C GLY A 63 -7.19 -0.70 -2.83
N LEU A 64 -6.56 -1.81 -3.21
CA LEU A 64 -5.64 -1.87 -4.35
C LEU A 64 -6.35 -1.51 -5.67
N GLY A 65 -7.52 -2.10 -5.92
CA GLY A 65 -8.32 -1.86 -7.12
C GLY A 65 -8.90 -0.43 -7.20
N GLU A 66 -9.48 0.07 -6.11
CA GLU A 66 -10.02 1.45 -6.05
C GLU A 66 -8.93 2.48 -6.34
N THR A 67 -7.73 2.28 -5.79
CA THR A 67 -6.63 3.22 -5.96
C THR A 67 -5.96 3.13 -7.33
N TYR A 68 -6.06 1.97 -8.00
CA TYR A 68 -5.68 1.84 -9.42
C TYR A 68 -6.64 2.64 -10.31
N VAL A 69 -7.95 2.49 -10.11
CA VAL A 69 -8.97 3.25 -10.86
C VAL A 69 -8.88 4.74 -10.59
N ALA A 70 -8.55 5.14 -9.36
CA ALA A 70 -8.30 6.53 -9.00
C ALA A 70 -6.96 7.09 -9.55
N GLY A 71 -6.16 6.27 -10.23
CA GLY A 71 -4.88 6.68 -10.82
C GLY A 71 -3.79 6.98 -9.79
N LEU A 72 -3.90 6.47 -8.56
CA LEU A 72 -2.91 6.69 -7.51
C LEU A 72 -1.69 5.79 -7.64
N TRP A 73 -1.83 4.70 -8.38
CA TRP A 73 -0.73 3.88 -8.85
C TRP A 73 -1.07 3.28 -10.21
N ASP A 74 -0.04 2.81 -10.91
CA ASP A 74 -0.14 2.26 -12.26
C ASP A 74 0.89 1.14 -12.48
N THR A 75 0.72 0.34 -13.52
CA THR A 75 1.62 -0.74 -13.90
C THR A 75 1.56 -1.00 -15.39
N HIS A 76 2.66 -1.49 -15.96
CA HIS A 76 2.68 -1.92 -17.36
C HIS A 76 1.96 -3.26 -17.58
N SER A 77 1.82 -4.08 -16.53
CA SER A 77 1.13 -5.36 -16.60
C SER A 77 0.57 -5.73 -15.22
N ILE A 78 -0.75 -5.62 -15.08
CA ILE A 78 -1.46 -6.06 -13.88
C ILE A 78 -1.23 -7.56 -13.66
N GLU A 79 -1.20 -8.35 -14.75
CA GLU A 79 -0.96 -9.79 -14.70
C GLU A 79 0.40 -10.10 -14.07
N SER A 80 1.48 -9.48 -14.57
CA SER A 80 2.82 -9.73 -14.05
C SER A 80 2.98 -9.25 -12.60
N LEU A 81 2.36 -8.12 -12.25
CA LEU A 81 2.36 -7.62 -10.86
C LEU A 81 1.58 -8.55 -9.93
N ALA A 82 0.40 -9.02 -10.35
CA ALA A 82 -0.39 -9.97 -9.58
C ALA A 82 0.33 -11.32 -9.45
N GLU A 83 1.03 -11.77 -10.50
CA GLU A 83 1.79 -13.01 -10.45
C GLU A 83 2.96 -12.93 -9.45
N VAL A 84 3.74 -11.83 -9.46
CA VAL A 84 4.76 -11.58 -8.43
C VAL A 84 4.09 -11.53 -7.04
N ALA A 85 2.95 -10.86 -6.91
CA ALA A 85 2.25 -10.75 -5.63
C ALA A 85 1.81 -12.11 -5.07
N LEU A 86 1.20 -12.96 -5.91
CA LEU A 86 0.71 -14.28 -5.55
C LEU A 86 1.85 -15.26 -5.25
N ARG A 87 2.94 -15.23 -6.04
CA ARG A 87 4.13 -16.08 -5.79
C ARG A 87 4.84 -15.76 -4.49
N ASN A 88 4.66 -14.54 -3.95
CA ASN A 88 5.26 -14.10 -2.69
C ASN A 88 4.21 -13.88 -1.58
N TYR A 89 2.98 -14.38 -1.76
CA TYR A 89 1.84 -14.10 -0.86
C TYR A 89 2.14 -14.48 0.59
N ASP A 90 2.73 -15.64 0.82
CA ASP A 90 3.09 -16.12 2.16
C ASP A 90 4.14 -15.24 2.85
N ARG A 91 4.97 -14.55 2.07
CA ARG A 91 5.99 -13.61 2.58
C ARG A 91 5.42 -12.23 2.88
N PHE A 92 4.31 -11.88 2.23
CA PHE A 92 3.51 -10.69 2.52
C PHE A 92 2.47 -10.91 3.62
N ALA A 93 2.21 -12.16 4.04
CA ALA A 93 1.22 -12.48 5.06
C ALA A 93 1.41 -11.73 6.39
N GLY A 94 2.64 -11.38 6.76
CA GLY A 94 2.92 -10.52 7.92
C GLY A 94 2.42 -9.07 7.77
N TYR A 95 2.36 -8.55 6.55
CA TYR A 95 1.81 -7.23 6.22
C TYR A 95 0.29 -7.29 6.09
N ALA A 96 -0.25 -8.35 5.47
CA ALA A 96 -1.69 -8.58 5.35
C ALA A 96 -2.38 -8.80 6.71
N TYR A 97 -1.75 -9.50 7.65
CA TYR A 97 -2.30 -9.73 9.00
C TYR A 97 -2.04 -8.59 9.99
N ALA A 98 -0.99 -7.78 9.82
CA ALA A 98 -0.84 -6.55 10.60
C ALA A 98 -1.97 -5.54 10.30
N GLY A 99 -2.50 -5.54 9.07
CA GLY A 99 -3.64 -4.73 8.64
C GLY A 99 -4.95 -5.04 9.38
N PHE A 100 -5.22 -6.30 9.73
CA PHE A 100 -6.42 -6.67 10.51
C PHE A 100 -6.46 -5.94 11.87
N TRP A 101 -5.31 -5.85 12.55
CA TRP A 101 -5.20 -5.18 13.85
C TRP A 101 -5.03 -3.66 13.74
N VAL A 102 -4.40 -3.16 12.68
CA VAL A 102 -4.29 -1.71 12.40
C VAL A 102 -5.65 -1.14 11.99
N GLY A 103 -6.46 -1.85 11.20
CA GLY A 103 -7.81 -1.47 10.82
C GLY A 103 -8.78 -1.41 12.01
N LEU A 104 -8.63 -2.33 12.99
CA LEU A 104 -9.41 -2.29 14.22
C LEU A 104 -9.03 -1.08 15.10
N LYS A 105 -7.73 -0.76 15.22
CA LYS A 105 -7.28 0.43 15.96
C LYS A 105 -7.67 1.74 15.28
N PHE A 106 -7.58 1.83 13.95
CA PHE A 106 -7.94 3.06 13.23
C PHE A 106 -9.45 3.31 13.21
N ARG A 107 -10.30 2.27 13.14
CA ARG A 107 -11.75 2.45 13.28
C ARG A 107 -12.16 2.98 14.65
N PHE A 108 -11.46 2.58 15.72
CA PHE A 108 -11.68 3.14 17.05
C PHE A 108 -11.19 4.60 17.15
N VAL A 109 -10.02 4.90 16.58
CA VAL A 109 -9.47 6.27 16.59
C VAL A 109 -10.30 7.22 15.73
N ASP A 110 -10.73 6.83 14.53
CA ASP A 110 -11.54 7.67 13.64
C ASP A 110 -12.96 7.86 14.20
N ARG A 111 -13.52 6.86 14.90
CA ARG A 111 -14.82 7.01 15.59
C ARG A 111 -14.73 7.89 16.83
N LEU A 112 -13.59 7.89 17.55
CA LEU A 112 -13.35 8.79 18.68
C LEU A 112 -12.96 10.21 18.23
N MET A 113 -12.24 10.35 17.11
CA MET A 113 -11.87 11.65 16.55
C MET A 113 -13.01 12.32 15.78
N ARG A 114 -13.95 11.56 15.18
CA ARG A 114 -15.22 12.10 14.65
C ARG A 114 -16.24 12.44 15.73
N ALA A 115 -16.06 11.97 16.97
CA ALA A 115 -16.93 12.32 18.09
C ALA A 115 -16.55 13.65 18.78
N ASN A 116 -15.48 14.33 18.33
CA ASN A 116 -15.00 15.57 18.94
C ASN A 116 -15.21 16.85 18.11
N SER A 117 -16.12 16.85 17.13
CA SER A 117 -16.61 18.10 16.52
C SER A 117 -18.04 18.46 16.97
N LEU A 118 -18.30 18.43 18.28
CA LEU A 118 -19.39 19.20 18.89
C LEU A 118 -18.95 20.67 18.99
N ARG A 119 -18.87 21.37 17.85
CA ARG A 119 -18.73 22.84 17.80
C ARG A 119 -19.01 23.35 16.38
N GLY A 120 -20.29 23.53 16.09
CA GLY A 120 -20.74 24.07 14.81
C GLY A 120 -22.25 24.03 14.65
N ALA A 121 -22.98 24.40 15.71
CA ALA A 121 -24.40 24.72 15.62
C ALA A 121 -24.60 26.06 14.89
N SER A 122 -25.76 26.21 14.24
CA SER A 122 -26.26 27.34 13.43
C SER A 122 -25.84 27.23 11.95
N ARG A 123 -26.76 27.01 11.01
CA ARG A 123 -27.98 27.79 10.73
C ARG A 123 -29.04 26.94 10.05
#